data_AF-A0A6H2NIQ9-F1
#
_entry.id   AF-A0A6H2NIQ9-F1
#
_cell.length_a   1.000
_cell.length_b   1.000
_cell.length_c   1.000
_cell.angle_alpha   90.00
_cell.angle_beta   90.00
_cell.angle_gamma   90.00
#
_symmetry.space_group_name_H-M   'P 1'
#
loop_
_entity.id
_entity.type
_entity.pdbx_description
1 polymer ?
#
loop_
_entity_poly.entity_id
_entity_poly.type
_entity_poly.pdbx_seq_one_letter_code
_entity_poly.pdbx_strand_id
1 'polypeptide(L)'
;MTPETARDLSTLRSKFYHLLGAKLDVAVTIAREKSYASTLPKVSWTDQQQRLNYLCLYAYSAPDILVPDRPLVLRIGVNLGAEFMANTKGGRGMRRYNQDCQFYLTLMPEEVLDAVPWLVVAMHRHMQDWQTRPMAPYGLASSQPLGAVTSMWTQAARQQVYRSLQATEGVGLDYTAMVAVADKACMS
;
A
#
# COMPACT_ATOMS: atom_id res chain seq x y z
N MET A 1 -1.22 -1.48 -17.19
CA MET A 1 -1.82 -0.19 -16.83
C MET A 1 -1.80 0.73 -18.05
N THR A 2 -2.89 1.44 -18.34
CA THR A 2 -2.90 2.45 -19.42
C THR A 2 -2.02 3.66 -19.06
N PRO A 3 -1.51 4.43 -20.05
CA PRO A 3 -0.68 5.61 -19.78
C PRO A 3 -1.43 6.74 -19.05
N GLU A 4 -2.73 6.83 -19.21
CA GLU A 4 -3.59 7.80 -18.50
C GLU A 4 -3.68 7.45 -17.02
N THR A 5 -4.10 6.21 -16.71
CA THR A 5 -4.17 5.73 -15.32
C THR A 5 -2.82 5.82 -14.60
N ALA A 6 -1.71 5.57 -15.31
CA ALA A 6 -0.37 5.74 -14.75
C ALA A 6 -0.07 7.20 -14.33
N ARG A 7 -0.49 8.17 -15.15
CA ARG A 7 -0.34 9.61 -14.86
C ARG A 7 -1.21 10.05 -13.68
N ASP A 8 -2.45 9.57 -13.64
CA ASP A 8 -3.38 9.85 -12.53
C ASP A 8 -2.87 9.28 -11.21
N LEU A 9 -2.40 8.03 -11.23
CA LEU A 9 -1.79 7.39 -10.06
C LEU A 9 -0.55 8.13 -9.59
N SER A 10 0.32 8.57 -10.51
CA SER A 10 1.51 9.35 -10.15
C SER A 10 1.14 10.68 -9.46
N THR A 11 0.12 11.37 -9.99
CA THR A 11 -0.41 12.61 -9.42
C THR A 11 -1.01 12.39 -8.03
N LEU A 12 -1.85 11.36 -7.89
CA LEU A 12 -2.47 10.99 -6.62
C LEU A 12 -1.42 10.61 -5.57
N ARG A 13 -0.41 9.83 -5.97
CA ARG A 13 0.70 9.42 -5.10
C ARG A 13 1.50 10.61 -4.60
N SER A 14 1.80 11.58 -5.46
CA SER A 14 2.47 12.81 -5.05
C SER A 14 1.66 13.58 -4.00
N LYS A 15 0.36 13.81 -4.25
CA LYS A 15 -0.55 14.47 -3.30
C LYS A 15 -0.59 13.73 -1.96
N PHE A 16 -0.76 12.42 -2.01
CA PHE A 16 -0.83 11.56 -0.83
C PHE A 16 0.47 11.61 0.00
N TYR A 17 1.65 11.48 -0.61
CA TYR A 17 2.93 11.54 0.12
C TYR A 17 3.19 12.92 0.74
N HIS A 18 2.84 14.01 0.04
CA HIS A 18 2.95 15.35 0.60
C HIS A 18 2.01 15.56 1.79
N LEU A 19 0.74 15.12 1.68
CA LEU A 19 -0.23 15.20 2.76
C LEU A 19 0.19 14.35 3.98
N LEU A 20 0.67 13.13 3.74
CA LEU A 20 1.18 12.26 4.80
C LEU A 20 2.37 12.90 5.53
N GLY A 21 3.34 13.44 4.78
CA GLY A 21 4.49 14.12 5.37
C GLY A 21 4.09 15.31 6.24
N ALA A 22 3.14 16.12 5.78
CA ALA A 22 2.60 17.24 6.54
C ALA A 22 1.89 16.82 7.85
N LYS A 23 1.32 15.60 7.89
CA LYS A 23 0.60 15.07 9.06
C LYS A 23 1.48 14.29 10.04
N LEU A 24 2.59 13.73 9.56
CA LEU A 24 3.50 12.94 10.38
C LEU A 24 4.36 13.79 11.34
N ASP A 25 4.43 15.11 11.12
CA ASP A 25 5.24 16.05 11.92
C ASP A 25 6.72 15.63 12.08
N VAL A 26 7.24 14.89 11.09
CA VAL A 26 8.64 14.47 11.03
C VAL A 26 9.21 14.68 9.63
N ALA A 27 10.53 14.79 9.54
CA ALA A 27 11.21 14.86 8.26
C ALA A 27 10.99 13.57 7.46
N VAL A 28 10.25 13.68 6.36
CA VAL A 28 10.03 12.57 5.42
C VAL A 28 10.97 12.68 4.22
N THR A 29 11.48 11.53 3.78
CA THR A 29 12.21 11.38 2.52
C THR A 29 11.28 10.77 1.49
N ILE A 30 10.92 11.53 0.46
CA ILE A 30 10.14 11.03 -0.67
C ILE A 30 11.11 10.59 -1.75
N ALA A 31 11.31 9.28 -1.90
CA ALA A 31 12.08 8.72 -3.00
C ALA A 31 11.24 8.82 -4.28
N ARG A 32 11.52 9.85 -5.07
CA ARG A 32 10.96 10.00 -6.42
C ARG A 32 11.59 8.97 -7.35
N GLU A 33 10.82 8.49 -8.32
CA GLU A 33 11.27 7.68 -9.45
C GLU A 33 12.61 8.23 -9.99
N LYS A 34 13.69 7.46 -9.86
CA LYS A 34 14.78 7.54 -10.84
C LYS A 34 14.36 6.62 -11.97
N SER A 35 14.23 7.18 -13.16
CA SER A 35 13.46 6.70 -14.31
C SER A 35 13.80 5.30 -14.89
N TYR A 36 14.56 4.45 -14.19
CA TYR A 36 15.06 3.18 -14.75
C TYR A 36 15.24 2.01 -13.76
N ALA A 37 14.63 2.01 -12.58
CA ALA A 37 14.76 0.85 -11.67
C ALA A 37 13.42 0.43 -11.07
N SER A 38 13.24 -0.88 -10.98
CA SER A 38 12.15 -1.70 -10.43
C SER A 38 11.63 -1.37 -9.02
N THR A 39 11.92 -0.17 -8.48
CA THR A 39 11.55 0.22 -7.12
C THR A 39 10.40 1.21 -7.14
N LEU A 40 9.28 0.80 -6.54
CA LEU A 40 8.10 1.64 -6.38
C LEU A 40 8.45 2.92 -5.61
N PRO A 41 7.93 4.10 -6.01
CA PRO A 41 8.10 5.32 -5.24
C PRO A 41 7.58 5.14 -3.83
N LYS A 42 8.38 5.56 -2.85
CA LYS A 42 8.09 5.35 -1.44
C LYS A 42 8.44 6.58 -0.63
N VAL A 43 7.75 6.73 0.49
CA VAL A 43 8.08 7.71 1.52
C VAL A 43 8.70 6.98 2.70
N SER A 44 9.77 7.51 3.28
CA SER A 44 10.42 6.96 4.46
C SER A 44 10.71 8.02 5.51
N TRP A 45 10.71 7.62 6.77
CA TRP A 45 11.02 8.49 7.90
C TRP A 45 11.61 7.68 9.06
N THR A 46 12.25 8.37 9.99
CA THR A 46 12.71 7.77 11.24
C THR A 46 11.75 8.19 12.34
N ASP A 47 11.25 7.24 13.14
CA ASP A 47 10.40 7.56 14.29
C ASP A 47 11.20 8.00 15.53
N GLN A 48 10.50 8.37 16.59
CA GLN A 48 11.11 8.80 17.85
C GLN A 48 11.99 7.72 18.51
N GLN A 49 11.75 6.44 18.21
CA GLN A 49 12.53 5.30 18.68
C GLN A 49 13.74 5.01 17.78
N GLN A 50 14.09 5.93 16.87
CA GLN A 50 15.14 5.77 15.87
C GLN A 50 14.91 4.58 14.92
N ARG A 51 13.65 4.17 14.75
CA ARG A 51 13.29 3.10 13.83
C ARG A 51 13.00 3.65 12.44
N LEU A 52 13.52 2.98 11.42
CA LEU A 52 13.22 3.31 10.03
C LEU A 52 11.83 2.78 9.67
N ASN A 53 11.00 3.68 9.18
CA ASN A 53 9.67 3.41 8.65
C ASN A 53 9.62 3.78 7.16
N TYR A 54 8.76 3.11 6.40
CA TYR A 54 8.43 3.51 5.05
C TYR A 54 7.05 3.04 4.63
N LEU A 55 6.55 3.69 3.60
CA LEU A 55 5.23 3.45 3.03
C LEU A 55 5.31 3.55 1.50
N CYS A 56 4.65 2.63 0.82
CA CYS A 56 4.46 2.68 -0.64
C CYS A 56 2.97 2.66 -0.99
N LEU A 57 2.58 3.39 -2.03
CA LEU A 57 1.24 3.38 -2.63
C LEU A 57 1.36 2.97 -4.10
N TYR A 58 0.68 1.89 -4.46
CA TYR A 58 0.74 1.29 -5.79
C TYR A 58 -0.63 0.78 -6.25
N ALA A 59 -0.75 0.49 -7.56
CA ALA A 59 -1.95 -0.12 -8.10
C ALA A 59 -1.97 -1.60 -7.73
N TYR A 60 -3.01 -2.03 -7.01
CA TYR A 60 -3.33 -3.43 -6.81
C TYR A 60 -4.00 -4.02 -8.04
N SER A 61 -4.90 -3.24 -8.64
CA SER A 61 -5.57 -3.52 -9.90
C SER A 61 -5.62 -2.24 -10.71
N ALA A 62 -5.48 -2.33 -12.03
CA ALA A 62 -5.58 -1.18 -12.92
C ALA A 62 -6.01 -1.62 -14.33
N PRO A 63 -6.73 -0.76 -15.07
CA PRO A 63 -7.05 -0.99 -16.47
C PRO A 63 -5.79 -1.12 -17.31
N ASP A 64 -5.78 -2.05 -18.25
CA ASP A 64 -4.67 -2.26 -19.19
C ASP A 64 -5.18 -2.60 -20.59
N ILE A 65 -4.26 -2.87 -21.52
CA ILE A 65 -4.61 -3.13 -22.93
C ILE A 65 -5.46 -4.41 -23.07
N LEU A 66 -5.26 -5.39 -22.18
CA LEU A 66 -5.98 -6.67 -22.22
C LEU A 66 -7.33 -6.54 -21.52
N VAL A 67 -7.41 -5.72 -20.48
CA VAL A 67 -8.63 -5.54 -19.67
C VAL A 67 -8.83 -4.04 -19.38
N PRO A 68 -9.37 -3.29 -20.36
CA PRO A 68 -9.52 -1.84 -20.23
C PRO A 68 -10.58 -1.44 -19.19
N ASP A 69 -11.55 -2.31 -18.92
CA ASP A 69 -12.61 -2.07 -17.93
C ASP A 69 -12.20 -2.48 -16.51
N ARG A 70 -10.97 -2.99 -16.32
CA ARG A 70 -10.51 -3.39 -14.98
C ARG A 70 -10.47 -2.14 -14.08
N PRO A 71 -11.10 -2.16 -12.91
CA PRO A 71 -11.10 -1.00 -12.03
C PRO A 71 -9.71 -0.72 -11.48
N LEU A 72 -9.42 0.57 -11.31
CA LEU A 72 -8.28 1.02 -10.53
C LEU A 72 -8.58 0.80 -9.05
N VAL A 73 -7.82 -0.10 -8.42
CA VAL A 73 -7.84 -0.32 -6.97
C VAL A 73 -6.41 -0.18 -6.47
N LEU A 74 -6.23 0.53 -5.36
CA LEU A 74 -4.91 0.87 -4.84
C LEU A 74 -4.59 0.06 -3.60
N ARG A 75 -3.29 -0.06 -3.32
CA ARG A 75 -2.79 -0.69 -2.11
C ARG A 75 -1.64 0.11 -1.53
N ILE A 76 -1.70 0.26 -0.22
CA ILE A 76 -0.70 0.89 0.61
C ILE A 76 0.01 -0.21 1.37
N GLY A 77 1.34 -0.28 1.24
CA GLY A 77 2.18 -1.15 2.05
C GLY A 77 2.95 -0.33 3.08
N VAL A 78 2.83 -0.68 4.35
CA VAL A 78 3.55 -0.05 5.47
C VAL A 78 4.60 -1.01 6.00
N ASN A 79 5.88 -0.61 5.97
CA ASN A 79 7.04 -1.36 6.48
C ASN A 79 7.21 -2.79 5.92
N LEU A 80 6.66 -3.07 4.73
CA LEU A 80 6.67 -4.39 4.09
C LEU A 80 7.87 -4.63 3.19
N GLY A 81 8.62 -5.70 3.42
CA GLY A 81 9.91 -5.97 2.76
C GLY A 81 11.13 -5.30 3.44
N ALA A 82 10.96 -4.80 4.67
CA ALA A 82 11.96 -3.98 5.37
C ALA A 82 13.19 -4.80 5.74
N GLU A 83 12.92 -6.05 6.09
CA GLU A 83 13.85 -7.12 6.41
C GLU A 83 14.87 -7.38 5.29
N PHE A 84 14.44 -7.32 4.02
CA PHE A 84 15.33 -7.53 2.87
C PHE A 84 16.27 -6.35 2.65
N MET A 85 15.83 -5.12 2.94
CA MET A 85 16.69 -3.94 2.83
C MET A 85 17.68 -3.83 4.00
N ALA A 86 17.34 -4.37 5.17
CA ALA A 86 18.21 -4.36 6.35
C ALA A 86 19.49 -5.18 6.16
N ASN A 87 19.38 -6.31 5.47
CA ASN A 87 20.47 -7.29 5.33
C ASN A 87 21.52 -6.91 4.26
N THR A 88 21.28 -5.89 3.44
CA THR A 88 22.18 -5.53 2.32
C THR A 88 23.26 -4.52 2.69
N LYS A 89 23.21 -3.90 3.88
CA LYS A 89 24.24 -2.94 4.33
C LYS A 89 24.99 -3.49 5.54
N GLY A 90 25.84 -4.48 5.29
CA GLY A 90 26.90 -4.87 6.22
C GLY A 90 27.84 -3.69 6.46
N GLY A 91 27.75 -3.08 7.64
CA GLY A 91 28.69 -2.05 8.08
C GLY A 91 28.13 -0.62 7.99
N ARG A 92 27.46 -0.22 9.08
CA ARG A 92 27.39 1.11 9.73
C ARG A 92 25.97 1.36 10.23
N GLY A 93 25.77 1.16 11.53
CA GLY A 93 24.57 1.59 12.26
C GLY A 93 23.27 1.01 11.72
N MET A 94 23.00 -0.26 12.06
CA MET A 94 21.76 -0.93 11.72
C MET A 94 20.59 -0.17 12.35
N ARG A 95 19.97 0.76 11.60
CA ARG A 95 18.73 1.41 12.03
C ARG A 95 17.72 0.28 12.23
N ARG A 96 17.16 0.17 13.44
CA ARG A 96 16.15 -0.84 13.74
C ARG A 96 14.96 -0.58 12.82
N TYR A 97 14.50 -1.57 12.07
CA TYR A 97 13.30 -1.42 11.25
C TYR A 97 12.07 -1.60 12.13
N ASN A 98 10.99 -0.88 11.83
CA ASN A 98 9.74 -1.02 12.58
C ASN A 98 8.99 -2.29 12.13
N GLN A 99 9.38 -3.44 12.68
CA GLN A 99 8.73 -4.73 12.42
C GLN A 99 7.37 -4.86 13.16
N ASP A 100 7.18 -4.05 14.20
CA ASP A 100 5.97 -4.07 15.04
C ASP A 100 4.72 -3.52 14.34
N CYS A 101 4.92 -2.82 13.21
CA CYS A 101 3.86 -2.19 12.45
C CYS A 101 4.03 -2.49 10.96
N GLN A 102 3.51 -3.64 10.54
CA GLN A 102 3.50 -4.08 9.14
C GLN A 102 2.09 -4.45 8.71
N PHE A 103 1.61 -3.79 7.65
CA PHE A 103 0.29 -4.10 7.11
C PHE A 103 0.11 -3.59 5.69
N TYR A 104 -0.83 -4.21 4.99
CA TYR A 104 -1.40 -3.68 3.76
C TYR A 104 -2.75 -3.02 4.04
N LEU A 105 -3.03 -1.93 3.35
CA LEU A 105 -4.38 -1.36 3.23
C LEU A 105 -4.74 -1.26 1.74
N THR A 106 -5.79 -1.97 1.33
CA THR A 106 -6.35 -1.91 -0.02
C THR A 106 -7.61 -1.05 -0.03
N LEU A 107 -7.68 -0.09 -0.94
CA LEU A 107 -8.69 0.97 -0.96
C LEU A 107 -8.91 1.53 -2.37
N MET A 108 -10.00 2.26 -2.54
CA MET A 108 -10.33 2.95 -3.80
C MET A 108 -9.53 4.26 -3.94
N PRO A 109 -9.27 4.74 -5.17
CA PRO A 109 -8.53 5.99 -5.41
C PRO A 109 -9.08 7.21 -4.65
N GLU A 110 -10.39 7.35 -4.61
CA GLU A 110 -11.12 8.42 -3.92
C GLU A 110 -10.97 8.39 -2.40
N GLU A 111 -10.67 7.23 -1.82
CA GLU A 111 -10.54 7.03 -0.37
C GLU A 111 -9.14 7.38 0.16
N VAL A 112 -8.15 7.53 -0.73
CA VAL A 112 -6.72 7.52 -0.37
C VAL A 112 -6.28 8.72 0.45
N LEU A 113 -6.75 9.92 0.09
CA LEU A 113 -6.34 11.13 0.78
C LEU A 113 -7.02 11.23 2.15
N ASP A 114 -8.28 10.81 2.24
CA ASP A 114 -9.07 10.80 3.47
C ASP A 114 -8.60 9.74 4.46
N ALA A 115 -7.94 8.68 3.98
CA ALA A 115 -7.31 7.66 4.82
C ALA A 115 -6.05 8.15 5.56
N VAL A 116 -5.46 9.30 5.18
CA VAL A 116 -4.18 9.77 5.75
C VAL A 116 -4.21 9.96 7.27
N PRO A 117 -5.19 10.67 7.87
CA PRO A 117 -5.22 10.84 9.34
C PRO A 117 -5.28 9.50 10.08
N TRP A 118 -6.06 8.55 9.55
CA TRP A 118 -6.15 7.20 10.11
C TRP A 118 -4.82 6.45 10.00
N LEU A 119 -4.14 6.52 8.84
CA LEU A 119 -2.83 5.89 8.63
C LEU A 119 -1.78 6.42 9.62
N VAL A 120 -1.75 7.73 9.85
CA VAL A 120 -0.83 8.32 10.84
C VAL A 120 -1.07 7.72 12.23
N VAL A 121 -2.31 7.59 12.67
CA VAL A 121 -2.65 6.96 13.96
C VAL A 121 -2.29 5.47 13.97
N ALA A 122 -2.59 4.76 12.89
CA ALA A 122 -2.32 3.32 12.74
C ALA A 122 -0.81 3.01 12.81
N MET A 123 0.04 3.87 12.26
CA MET A 123 1.50 3.68 12.24
C MET A 123 2.18 3.96 13.59
N HIS A 124 1.60 4.83 14.42
CA HIS A 124 2.19 5.23 15.70
C HIS A 124 1.89 4.26 16.85
N ARG A 125 0.92 3.37 16.70
CA ARG A 125 0.44 2.52 17.79
C ARG A 125 0.47 1.06 17.34
N HIS A 126 0.90 0.16 18.22
CA HIS A 126 0.85 -1.28 17.96
C HIS A 126 -0.51 -1.67 17.37
N MET A 127 -0.46 -2.40 16.26
CA MET A 127 -1.63 -2.74 15.44
C MET A 127 -2.58 -3.72 16.13
N GLN A 128 -2.28 -4.24 17.33
CA GLN A 128 -3.12 -5.23 18.01
C GLN A 128 -4.56 -4.75 18.31
N ASP A 129 -4.83 -3.44 18.32
CA ASP A 129 -6.17 -2.90 18.61
C ASP A 129 -6.79 -2.08 17.44
N TRP A 130 -6.52 -2.41 16.18
CA TRP A 130 -7.08 -1.64 15.06
C TRP A 130 -8.62 -1.65 14.99
N GLN A 131 -9.27 -2.67 15.58
CA GLN A 131 -10.73 -2.82 15.63
C GLN A 131 -11.44 -1.92 16.65
N THR A 132 -10.74 -1.44 17.68
CA THR A 132 -11.35 -0.65 18.78
C THR A 132 -11.14 0.86 18.64
N ARG A 133 -10.63 1.30 17.49
CA ARG A 133 -10.11 2.66 17.26
C ARG A 133 -10.99 3.43 16.26
N PRO A 134 -10.78 4.77 16.11
CA PRO A 134 -11.68 5.60 15.30
C PRO A 134 -11.84 4.94 13.94
N MET A 135 -13.10 4.67 13.57
CA MET A 135 -13.43 3.98 12.32
C MET A 135 -12.57 4.55 11.21
N ALA A 136 -11.83 3.69 10.52
CA ALA A 136 -11.31 4.08 9.21
C ALA A 136 -12.48 4.71 8.45
N PRO A 137 -12.29 5.84 7.75
CA PRO A 137 -13.39 6.64 7.20
C PRO A 137 -14.36 5.86 6.30
N TYR A 138 -13.97 4.67 5.84
CA TYR A 138 -14.71 3.83 4.92
C TYR A 138 -15.07 2.43 5.44
N GLY A 139 -14.84 2.14 6.73
CA GLY A 139 -15.07 0.82 7.33
C GLY A 139 -14.13 -0.27 6.77
N LEU A 140 -13.41 -0.96 7.65
CA LEU A 140 -12.50 -2.03 7.23
C LEU A 140 -13.24 -3.36 7.16
N ALA A 141 -13.34 -3.94 5.97
CA ALA A 141 -14.21 -5.09 5.67
C ALA A 141 -13.61 -6.45 6.03
N SER A 142 -12.30 -6.55 6.28
CA SER A 142 -11.65 -7.67 6.98
C SER A 142 -10.15 -7.40 7.13
N SER A 143 -9.53 -8.01 8.15
CA SER A 143 -8.13 -8.42 8.10
C SER A 143 -8.09 -9.90 7.72
N GLN A 144 -7.61 -10.25 6.53
CA GLN A 144 -7.13 -11.61 6.33
C GLN A 144 -5.63 -11.61 6.63
N PRO A 145 -5.14 -12.53 7.49
CA PRO A 145 -3.70 -12.73 7.59
C PRO A 145 -3.21 -13.28 6.26
N LEU A 146 -2.52 -12.44 5.48
CA LEU A 146 -1.73 -12.88 4.33
C LEU A 146 -0.39 -13.34 4.89
N GLY A 147 -0.35 -14.58 5.39
CA GLY A 147 0.77 -15.08 6.18
C GLY A 147 0.90 -14.33 7.52
N ALA A 148 2.09 -13.79 7.81
CA ALA A 148 2.36 -13.03 9.04
C ALA A 148 1.93 -11.55 8.98
N VAL A 149 1.47 -11.07 7.82
CA VAL A 149 1.15 -9.64 7.59
C VAL A 149 -0.36 -9.41 7.58
N THR A 150 -0.78 -8.39 8.31
CA THR A 150 -2.19 -7.94 8.32
C THR A 150 -2.54 -7.28 6.99
N SER A 151 -3.54 -7.80 6.27
CA SER A 151 -4.06 -7.15 5.07
C SER A 151 -5.48 -6.67 5.27
N MET A 152 -5.65 -5.35 5.27
CA MET A 152 -6.93 -4.66 5.45
C MET A 152 -7.50 -4.18 4.12
N TRP A 153 -8.83 -4.12 4.04
CA TRP A 153 -9.56 -3.67 2.87
C TRP A 153 -10.66 -2.69 3.25
N THR A 154 -10.85 -1.62 2.49
CA THR A 154 -12.11 -0.87 2.54
C THR A 154 -13.24 -1.69 1.94
N GLN A 155 -14.47 -1.45 2.39
CA GLN A 155 -15.63 -2.16 1.86
C GLN A 155 -15.81 -1.95 0.35
N ALA A 156 -15.59 -0.72 -0.15
CA ALA A 156 -15.73 -0.39 -1.55
C ALA A 156 -14.71 -1.13 -2.42
N ALA A 157 -13.43 -1.12 -2.03
CA ALA A 157 -12.38 -1.83 -2.75
C ALA A 157 -12.65 -3.34 -2.81
N ARG A 158 -13.08 -3.93 -1.69
CA ARG A 158 -13.43 -5.34 -1.61
C ARG A 158 -14.57 -5.66 -2.59
N GLN A 159 -15.68 -4.93 -2.52
CA GLN A 159 -16.84 -5.15 -3.39
C GLN A 159 -16.49 -4.98 -4.87
N GLN A 160 -15.69 -3.97 -5.21
CA GLN A 160 -15.29 -3.69 -6.59
C GLN A 160 -14.46 -4.83 -7.20
N VAL A 161 -13.51 -5.38 -6.44
CA VAL A 161 -12.73 -6.54 -6.86
C VAL A 161 -13.61 -7.77 -7.01
N TYR A 162 -14.48 -8.08 -6.05
CA TYR A 162 -15.40 -9.23 -6.16
C TYR A 162 -16.34 -9.14 -7.36
N ARG A 163 -16.89 -7.95 -7.64
CA ARG A 163 -17.73 -7.74 -8.83
C ARG A 163 -16.96 -7.98 -10.12
N SER A 164 -15.70 -7.53 -10.18
CA SER A 164 -14.85 -7.73 -11.36
C SER A 164 -14.51 -9.20 -11.57
N LEU A 165 -14.27 -9.96 -10.49
CA LEU A 165 -14.05 -11.40 -10.55
C LEU A 165 -15.29 -12.14 -11.07
N GLN A 166 -16.48 -11.84 -10.52
CA GLN A 166 -17.74 -12.46 -10.94
C GLN A 166 -18.10 -12.13 -12.39
N ALA A 167 -17.83 -10.91 -12.85
CA ALA A 167 -18.03 -10.51 -14.24
C ALA A 167 -17.11 -11.30 -15.20
N THR A 168 -15.97 -11.79 -14.71
CA THR A 168 -14.99 -12.50 -15.53
C THR A 168 -15.10 -14.03 -15.47
N GLU A 169 -15.69 -14.60 -14.42
CA GLU A 169 -16.02 -16.03 -14.37
C GLU A 169 -17.04 -16.43 -15.46
N GLY A 170 -17.83 -15.49 -15.99
CA GLY A 170 -18.63 -15.67 -17.20
C GLY A 170 -17.82 -15.73 -18.51
N VAL A 171 -16.51 -15.45 -18.48
CA VAL A 171 -15.61 -15.32 -19.64
C VAL A 171 -14.41 -16.27 -19.57
N GLY A 172 -14.32 -17.14 -18.54
CA GLY A 172 -13.34 -18.24 -18.50
C GLY A 172 -11.87 -17.82 -18.30
N LEU A 173 -11.61 -16.65 -17.71
CA LEU A 173 -10.25 -16.23 -17.32
C LEU A 173 -10.12 -16.32 -15.78
N ASP A 174 -9.18 -17.13 -15.29
CA ASP A 174 -8.91 -17.29 -13.85
C ASP A 174 -8.04 -16.14 -13.32
N TYR A 175 -8.71 -15.13 -12.73
CA TYR A 175 -8.08 -13.94 -12.18
C TYR A 175 -7.37 -14.19 -10.84
N THR A 176 -7.70 -15.28 -10.16
CA THR A 176 -7.12 -15.65 -8.86
C THR A 176 -5.62 -15.90 -8.98
N ALA A 177 -5.19 -16.49 -10.10
CA ALA A 177 -3.79 -16.70 -10.42
C ALA A 177 -3.02 -15.38 -10.70
N MET A 178 -3.66 -14.37 -11.29
CA MET A 178 -3.01 -13.09 -11.61
C MET A 178 -2.77 -12.22 -10.36
N VAL A 179 -3.70 -12.22 -9.40
CA VAL A 179 -3.55 -11.51 -8.12
C VAL A 179 -2.37 -12.06 -7.31
N ALA A 180 -2.18 -13.39 -7.29
CA ALA A 180 -1.07 -14.04 -6.61
C ALA A 180 0.31 -13.71 -7.24
N VAL A 181 0.36 -13.39 -8.53
CA VAL A 181 1.59 -12.96 -9.22
C VAL A 181 1.97 -11.52 -8.86
N ALA A 182 0.99 -10.62 -8.70
CA ALA A 182 1.23 -9.25 -8.27
C ALA A 182 1.80 -9.18 -6.84
N ASP A 183 1.35 -10.09 -5.96
CA ASP A 183 1.89 -10.22 -4.60
C ASP A 183 3.34 -10.74 -4.59
N LYS A 184 3.73 -11.63 -5.53
CA LYS A 184 5.13 -12.06 -5.68
C LYS A 184 6.04 -10.95 -6.23
N ALA A 185 5.56 -10.14 -7.16
CA ALA A 185 6.34 -9.07 -7.78
C ALA A 185 6.68 -7.92 -6.80
N CYS A 186 5.92 -7.75 -5.71
CA CYS A 186 6.25 -6.79 -4.65
C CYS A 186 7.28 -7.33 -3.64
N MET A 187 7.61 -8.62 -3.69
CA MET A 187 8.60 -9.26 -2.82
C MET A 187 9.95 -9.51 -3.51
N SER A 188 10.13 -9.07 -4.77
CA SER A 188 11.36 -9.25 -5.56
C SER A 188 12.15 -7.95 -5.69
#